data_AF-A0ABD1LPS6-F1
#
_entry.id   AF-A0ABD1LPS6-F1
#
_cell.length_a   1.000
_cell.length_b   1.000
_cell.length_c   1.000
_cell.angle_alpha   90.00
_cell.angle_beta   90.00
_cell.angle_gamma   90.00
#
_symmetry.space_group_name_H-M   'P 1'
#
loop_
_entity.id
_entity.type
_entity.pdbx_description
1 polymer ?
#
loop_
_entity_poly.entity_id
_entity_poly.type
_entity_poly.pdbx_seq_one_letter_code
_entity_poly.pdbx_strand_id
1 'polypeptide(L)'
;MEEDATIEEKKLVSPDSEDSSCCCPICLGPFLQLSYLDKCFHKFCFNCILRWTKVVAGKHRSVSSSVKCPLCKTENFSIIYGVDGSCFLRHYVNEDFVDSFILSRAHRYRLQCYYTEQGFLDDIFNISQYWKSGKCYQPNCWLERWLRREIQALVQEEDVDIIVHHILGVVKAALWTRREQKSLTNAPEKKQEEIKMSISEAARPFLAARTDRFVYEIQIFLASGMNIEAYDAVYIQRLGWSSPGINTEVSQSELIDRTTVIPYLYIFDGDPDENE
;
A
#
# COMPACT_ATOMS: atom_id res chain seq x y z
N MET A 1 -29.48 14.30 51.60
CA MET A 1 -30.01 12.93 51.76
C MET A 1 -30.97 12.73 50.62
N GLU A 2 -30.53 12.63 49.36
CA GLU A 2 -29.54 11.65 48.87
C GLU A 2 -29.87 10.27 49.42
N GLU A 3 -30.48 9.43 48.58
CA GLU A 3 -30.10 8.02 48.49
C GLU A 3 -30.51 7.49 47.10
N ASP A 4 -29.45 7.11 46.40
CA ASP A 4 -29.32 6.54 45.07
C ASP A 4 -29.49 5.02 45.19
N ALA A 5 -30.27 4.40 44.30
CA ALA A 5 -30.40 2.94 44.27
C ALA A 5 -30.74 2.42 42.85
N THR A 6 -29.66 2.28 42.07
CA THR A 6 -29.33 1.10 41.24
C THR A 6 -30.43 0.51 40.34
N ILE A 7 -30.36 0.86 39.05
CA ILE A 7 -30.96 0.07 37.97
C ILE A 7 -30.10 -1.18 37.74
N GLU A 8 -30.69 -2.33 38.04
CA GLU A 8 -30.17 -3.67 37.77
C GLU A 8 -29.96 -3.89 36.25
N GLU A 9 -28.71 -3.99 35.82
CA GLU A 9 -28.35 -4.50 34.50
C GLU A 9 -28.74 -5.98 34.39
N LYS A 10 -29.80 -6.25 33.61
CA LYS A 10 -30.19 -7.61 33.24
C LYS A 10 -29.12 -8.23 32.34
N LYS A 11 -28.25 -8.98 33.00
CA LYS A 11 -27.38 -10.04 32.48
C LYS A 11 -28.18 -10.99 31.58
N LEU A 12 -28.01 -10.88 30.26
CA LEU A 12 -28.43 -11.92 29.31
C LEU A 12 -27.24 -12.85 29.07
N VAL A 13 -27.32 -14.02 29.71
CA VAL A 13 -26.42 -15.15 29.52
C VAL A 13 -26.95 -16.03 28.39
N SER A 14 -26.15 -16.14 27.33
CA SER A 14 -25.82 -17.28 26.45
C SER A 14 -26.92 -18.13 25.77
N PRO A 15 -26.58 -18.74 24.62
CA PRO A 15 -26.36 -20.18 24.68
C PRO A 15 -25.08 -20.66 23.94
N ASP A 16 -24.32 -21.49 24.64
CA ASP A 16 -23.71 -22.76 24.18
C ASP A 16 -22.93 -22.77 22.84
N SER A 17 -21.60 -22.69 22.89
CA SER A 17 -20.64 -23.79 23.13
C SER A 17 -20.26 -24.57 21.86
N GLU A 18 -19.31 -24.01 21.12
CA GLU A 18 -18.31 -24.82 20.42
C GLU A 18 -16.93 -24.33 20.84
N ASP A 19 -16.25 -25.20 21.57
CA ASP A 19 -14.90 -25.11 22.10
C ASP A 19 -13.91 -24.75 20.97
N SER A 20 -13.66 -23.45 20.81
CA SER A 20 -12.76 -22.90 19.80
C SER A 20 -11.84 -21.92 20.50
N SER A 21 -10.79 -22.47 21.13
CA SER A 21 -9.63 -21.80 21.71
C SER A 21 -9.60 -20.29 21.42
N CYS A 22 -9.80 -19.47 22.46
CA CYS A 22 -9.64 -18.00 22.39
C CYS A 22 -8.19 -17.58 22.08
N CYS A 23 -7.28 -18.55 22.00
CA CYS A 23 -5.89 -18.38 21.66
C CYS A 23 -5.56 -19.04 20.32
N CYS A 24 -4.55 -18.50 19.66
CA CYS A 24 -3.96 -19.08 18.47
C CYS A 24 -3.27 -20.41 18.81
N PRO A 25 -3.59 -21.53 18.13
CA PRO A 25 -2.98 -22.83 18.41
C PRO A 25 -1.47 -22.92 18.14
N ILE A 26 -0.91 -21.95 17.41
CA ILE A 26 0.52 -21.93 17.05
C ILE A 26 1.34 -21.15 18.10
N CYS A 27 0.91 -19.94 18.46
CA CYS A 27 1.65 -19.12 19.44
C CYS A 27 1.09 -19.21 20.87
N LEU A 28 -0.05 -19.90 21.06
CA LEU A 28 -0.77 -20.05 22.33
C LEU A 28 -1.24 -18.73 22.97
N GLY A 29 -1.05 -17.59 22.28
CA GLY A 29 -1.50 -16.26 22.70
C GLY A 29 -2.77 -15.80 21.99
N PRO A 30 -3.27 -14.58 22.28
CA PRO A 30 -4.45 -14.03 21.62
C PRO A 30 -4.22 -13.87 20.11
N PHE A 31 -5.31 -13.89 19.33
CA PHE A 31 -5.22 -13.73 17.88
C PHE A 31 -4.77 -12.32 17.49
N LEU A 32 -3.57 -12.22 16.93
CA LEU A 32 -3.08 -11.03 16.24
C LEU A 32 -3.36 -11.19 14.75
N GLN A 33 -4.21 -10.32 14.19
CA GLN A 33 -4.67 -10.40 12.80
C GLN A 33 -5.27 -11.78 12.48
N LEU A 34 -6.48 -12.02 12.98
CA LEU A 34 -7.19 -13.28 12.83
C LEU A 34 -7.30 -13.68 11.34
N SER A 35 -6.93 -14.92 11.07
CA SER A 35 -6.89 -15.51 9.73
C SER A 35 -7.48 -16.91 9.74
N TYR A 36 -7.89 -17.36 8.56
CA TYR A 36 -8.55 -18.62 8.31
C TYR A 36 -7.88 -19.35 7.16
N LEU A 37 -7.76 -20.66 7.25
CA LEU A 37 -7.42 -21.47 6.08
C LEU A 37 -8.65 -21.70 5.20
N ASP A 38 -8.46 -21.73 3.88
CA ASP A 38 -9.56 -21.67 2.90
C ASP A 38 -10.48 -22.88 2.82
N LYS A 39 -9.99 -24.10 3.10
CA LYS A 39 -10.83 -25.32 3.06
C LYS A 39 -11.38 -25.71 4.42
N CYS A 40 -10.58 -25.56 5.48
CA CYS A 40 -10.97 -26.02 6.81
C CYS A 40 -11.40 -24.90 7.76
N PHE A 41 -11.23 -23.63 7.39
CA PHE A 41 -11.63 -22.44 8.19
C PHE A 41 -11.09 -22.41 9.63
N HIS A 42 -10.07 -23.20 9.93
CA HIS A 42 -9.38 -23.16 11.21
C HIS A 42 -8.67 -21.83 11.41
N LYS A 43 -8.76 -21.32 12.64
CA LYS A 43 -8.34 -19.98 13.04
C LYS A 43 -6.89 -19.96 13.51
N PHE A 44 -6.13 -18.98 13.01
CA PHE A 44 -4.75 -18.72 13.43
C PHE A 44 -4.46 -17.22 13.39
N CYS A 45 -3.39 -16.77 14.05
CA CYS A 45 -2.78 -15.48 13.69
C CYS A 45 -2.22 -15.59 12.26
N PHE A 46 -2.43 -14.55 11.44
CA PHE A 46 -1.93 -14.52 10.05
C PHE A 46 -0.44 -14.85 9.97
N ASN A 47 0.39 -14.16 10.76
CA ASN A 47 1.83 -14.39 10.78
C ASN A 47 2.23 -15.79 11.29
N CYS A 48 1.42 -16.39 12.18
CA CYS A 48 1.71 -17.73 12.68
C CYS A 48 1.51 -18.79 11.60
N ILE A 49 0.37 -18.73 10.89
CA ILE A 49 0.09 -19.71 9.83
C ILE A 49 0.98 -19.47 8.60
N LEU A 50 1.37 -18.22 8.33
CA LEU A 50 2.33 -17.88 7.28
C LEU A 50 3.75 -18.39 7.56
N ARG A 51 4.20 -18.41 8.82
CA ARG A 51 5.49 -19.04 9.16
C ARG A 51 5.40 -20.56 9.06
N TRP A 52 4.26 -21.14 9.44
CA TRP A 52 4.03 -22.57 9.32
C TRP A 52 4.14 -23.06 7.86
N THR A 53 3.55 -22.35 6.90
CA THR A 53 3.66 -22.69 5.47
C THR A 53 5.12 -22.76 5.03
N LYS A 54 5.93 -21.78 5.42
CA LYS A 54 7.38 -21.72 5.12
C LYS A 54 8.17 -22.88 5.73
N VAL A 55 7.93 -23.20 7.00
CA VAL A 55 8.61 -24.31 7.69
C VAL A 55 8.26 -25.67 7.09
N VAL A 56 7.02 -25.85 6.65
CA VAL A 56 6.58 -27.08 5.98
C VAL A 56 7.13 -27.17 4.56
N ALA A 57 7.15 -26.05 3.82
CA ALA A 57 7.72 -25.99 2.48
C ALA A 57 9.22 -26.34 2.47
N GLY A 58 10.02 -25.80 3.40
CA GLY A 58 11.46 -26.06 3.49
C GLY A 58 11.85 -27.52 3.79
N LYS A 59 10.89 -28.38 4.20
CA LYS A 59 11.12 -29.81 4.45
C LYS A 59 10.88 -30.68 3.22
N HIS A 60 10.16 -30.17 2.21
CA HIS A 60 9.88 -30.88 0.98
C HIS A 60 10.78 -30.34 -0.14
N ARG A 61 11.52 -31.23 -0.82
CA ARG A 61 12.40 -30.87 -1.96
C ARG A 61 11.65 -30.36 -3.21
N SER A 62 10.34 -30.14 -3.11
CA SER A 62 9.47 -29.72 -4.22
C SER A 62 8.53 -28.62 -3.76
N VAL A 63 8.46 -27.56 -4.57
CA VAL A 63 7.48 -26.47 -4.50
C VAL A 63 6.07 -27.06 -4.41
N SER A 64 5.41 -26.87 -3.27
CA SER A 64 4.12 -27.51 -2.98
C SER A 64 3.02 -26.47 -3.05
N SER A 65 2.06 -26.65 -3.98
CA SER A 65 0.95 -25.74 -4.22
C SER A 65 -0.09 -25.63 -3.09
N SER A 66 0.19 -26.23 -1.93
CA SER A 66 -0.73 -26.39 -0.83
C SER A 66 0.00 -26.58 0.50
N VAL A 67 -0.68 -26.27 1.61
CA VAL A 67 -0.18 -26.46 2.97
C VAL A 67 -1.17 -27.32 3.74
N LYS A 68 -0.65 -28.20 4.59
CA LYS A 68 -1.45 -28.96 5.54
C LYS A 68 -1.75 -28.12 6.78
N CYS A 69 -3.03 -28.06 7.14
CA CYS A 69 -3.48 -27.39 8.36
C CYS A 69 -2.79 -27.99 9.60
N PRO A 70 -2.25 -27.16 10.53
CA PRO A 70 -1.66 -27.66 11.78
C PRO A 70 -2.62 -28.47 12.66
N LEU A 71 -3.92 -28.18 12.59
CA LEU A 71 -4.94 -28.80 13.43
C LEU A 71 -5.50 -30.08 12.81
N CYS A 72 -6.05 -29.99 11.59
CA CYS A 72 -6.78 -31.10 10.98
C CYS A 72 -6.05 -31.76 9.81
N LYS A 73 -4.86 -31.27 9.44
CA LYS A 73 -4.04 -31.76 8.32
C LYS A 73 -4.69 -31.67 6.93
N THR A 74 -5.88 -31.08 6.81
CA THR A 74 -6.51 -30.76 5.51
C THR A 74 -5.58 -29.92 4.67
N GLU A 75 -5.51 -30.20 3.37
CA GLU A 75 -4.76 -29.40 2.40
C GLU A 75 -5.53 -28.12 2.06
N ASN A 76 -4.83 -27.00 2.15
CA ASN A 76 -5.34 -25.66 1.92
C ASN A 76 -4.44 -24.97 0.90
N PHE A 77 -5.04 -24.10 0.09
CA PHE A 77 -4.35 -23.43 -1.03
C PHE A 77 -4.15 -21.95 -0.73
N SER A 78 -4.88 -21.41 0.24
CA SER A 78 -4.80 -20.01 0.63
C SER A 78 -5.16 -19.74 2.09
N ILE A 79 -4.71 -18.58 2.57
CA ILE A 79 -4.97 -18.00 3.88
C ILE A 79 -5.85 -16.77 3.68
N ILE A 80 -7.03 -16.74 4.30
CA ILE A 80 -7.99 -15.66 4.27
C ILE A 80 -7.82 -14.80 5.52
N TYR A 81 -7.75 -13.47 5.39
CA TYR A 81 -7.55 -12.54 6.50
C TYR A 81 -8.19 -11.17 6.23
N GLY A 82 -8.18 -10.28 7.24
CA GLY A 82 -8.69 -8.91 7.07
C GLY A 82 -10.19 -8.84 6.78
N VAL A 83 -10.98 -9.72 7.41
CA VAL A 83 -12.42 -9.80 7.20
C VAL A 83 -13.11 -8.64 7.91
N ASP A 84 -13.79 -7.77 7.17
CA ASP A 84 -14.51 -6.60 7.69
C ASP A 84 -16.05 -6.69 7.54
N GLY A 85 -16.55 -7.87 7.17
CA GLY A 85 -17.98 -8.15 6.97
C GLY A 85 -18.49 -7.91 5.55
N SER A 86 -17.74 -7.21 4.69
CA SER A 86 -18.07 -7.01 3.27
C SER A 86 -16.96 -7.42 2.30
N CYS A 87 -15.72 -7.45 2.78
CA CYS A 87 -14.51 -7.76 2.03
C CYS A 87 -13.60 -8.71 2.83
N PHE A 88 -12.70 -9.39 2.12
CA PHE A 88 -11.62 -10.18 2.69
C PHE A 88 -10.37 -10.14 1.80
N LEU A 89 -9.21 -10.36 2.40
CA LEU A 89 -7.94 -10.54 1.72
C LEU A 89 -7.59 -12.03 1.67
N ARG A 90 -6.87 -12.46 0.63
CA ARG A 90 -6.47 -13.84 0.42
C ARG A 90 -5.01 -13.92 0.00
N HIS A 91 -4.24 -14.79 0.64
CA HIS A 91 -2.85 -15.06 0.34
C HIS A 91 -2.68 -16.54 -0.08
N TYR A 92 -2.13 -16.81 -1.26
CA TYR A 92 -1.97 -18.19 -1.77
C TYR A 92 -0.66 -18.82 -1.30
N VAL A 93 -0.73 -20.09 -0.89
CA VAL A 93 0.33 -20.82 -0.17
C VAL A 93 1.59 -21.08 -1.00
N ASN A 94 1.47 -20.97 -2.32
CA ASN A 94 2.53 -21.28 -3.27
C ASN A 94 2.77 -20.16 -4.27
N GLU A 95 2.57 -18.94 -3.82
CA GLU A 95 3.32 -17.83 -4.38
C GLU A 95 4.79 -17.98 -3.96
N ASP A 96 5.47 -19.00 -4.48
CA ASP A 96 6.86 -18.79 -4.88
C ASP A 96 6.79 -17.77 -6.02
N PHE A 97 6.77 -16.49 -5.65
CA PHE A 97 7.56 -15.34 -6.12
C PHE A 97 8.08 -15.27 -7.58
N VAL A 98 7.59 -16.09 -8.50
CA VAL A 98 7.97 -16.03 -9.92
C VAL A 98 7.04 -15.08 -10.68
N ASP A 99 5.78 -14.93 -10.25
CA ASP A 99 4.81 -14.00 -10.86
C ASP A 99 4.16 -13.01 -9.87
N SER A 100 4.49 -13.05 -8.57
CA SER A 100 4.15 -11.97 -7.65
C SER A 100 5.14 -10.83 -7.87
N PHE A 101 4.68 -9.74 -8.47
CA PHE A 101 5.47 -8.54 -8.73
C PHE A 101 6.37 -8.18 -7.53
N ILE A 102 7.68 -8.45 -7.66
CA ILE A 102 8.64 -8.05 -6.63
C ILE A 102 8.80 -6.54 -6.72
N LEU A 103 8.23 -5.82 -5.75
CA LEU A 103 8.42 -4.39 -5.62
C LEU A 103 9.91 -4.07 -5.54
N SER A 104 10.42 -3.44 -6.62
CA SER A 104 11.76 -2.88 -6.65
C SER A 104 12.01 -1.99 -5.43
N ARG A 105 13.28 -1.74 -5.10
CA ARG A 105 13.64 -0.80 -4.03
C ARG A 105 12.97 0.58 -4.22
N ALA A 106 12.84 1.03 -5.48
CA ALA A 106 12.16 2.27 -5.80
C ALA A 106 10.65 2.21 -5.50
N HIS A 107 9.98 1.08 -5.77
CA HIS A 107 8.56 0.91 -5.45
C HIS A 107 8.32 0.90 -3.93
N ARG A 108 9.16 0.19 -3.17
CA ARG A 108 9.06 0.13 -1.69
C ARG A 108 9.27 1.49 -1.05
N TYR A 109 10.35 2.16 -1.45
CA TYR A 109 10.64 3.55 -1.04
C TYR A 109 9.44 4.45 -1.33
N ARG A 110 8.88 4.33 -2.53
CA ARG A 110 7.82 5.23 -2.93
C ARG A 110 6.52 4.97 -2.18
N LEU A 111 6.17 3.70 -1.97
CA LEU A 111 5.05 3.30 -1.14
C LEU A 111 5.18 3.89 0.28
N GLN A 112 6.39 3.92 0.85
CA GLN A 112 6.65 4.55 2.15
C GLN A 112 6.31 6.06 2.15
N CYS A 113 6.62 6.79 1.09
CA CYS A 113 6.26 8.21 0.96
C CYS A 113 4.75 8.48 1.03
N TYR A 114 3.91 7.52 0.60
CA TYR A 114 2.44 7.63 0.70
C TYR A 114 1.92 7.53 2.14
N TYR A 115 2.70 6.95 3.06
CA TYR A 115 2.38 6.85 4.48
C TYR A 115 3.03 7.94 5.34
N THR A 116 3.86 8.80 4.74
CA THR A 116 4.44 9.97 5.43
C THR A 116 3.45 11.14 5.43
N GLU A 117 3.57 12.04 6.41
CA GLU A 117 2.73 13.23 6.54
C GLU A 117 2.74 14.10 5.25
N GLN A 118 1.65 14.85 5.05
CA GLN A 118 1.51 15.73 3.88
C GLN A 118 2.15 17.10 4.12
N GLY A 119 2.44 17.86 3.06
CA GLY A 119 2.79 19.28 3.13
C GLY A 119 4.28 19.61 3.34
N PHE A 120 5.16 18.63 3.59
CA PHE A 120 6.59 18.90 3.78
C PHE A 120 7.36 19.35 2.53
N LEU A 121 6.70 19.36 1.37
CA LEU A 121 7.23 19.83 0.08
C LEU A 121 6.52 21.07 -0.45
N ASP A 122 5.50 21.59 0.25
CA ASP A 122 4.71 22.74 -0.21
C ASP A 122 5.57 24.02 -0.29
N ASP A 123 6.67 24.07 0.48
CA ASP A 123 7.65 25.15 0.47
C ASP A 123 8.64 25.07 -0.72
N ILE A 124 8.82 23.88 -1.31
CA ILE A 124 9.68 23.66 -2.48
C ILE A 124 8.87 23.79 -3.77
N PHE A 125 7.71 23.14 -3.82
CA PHE A 125 6.89 23.04 -5.02
C PHE A 125 5.59 23.82 -4.85
N ASN A 126 5.55 25.03 -5.41
CA ASN A 126 4.35 25.86 -5.33
C ASN A 126 3.33 25.46 -6.41
N ILE A 127 2.39 24.59 -6.03
CA ILE A 127 1.30 24.12 -6.90
C ILE A 127 0.46 25.30 -7.42
N SER A 128 0.15 26.29 -6.58
CA SER A 128 -0.64 27.47 -6.99
C SER A 128 0.05 28.27 -8.09
N GLN A 129 1.36 28.51 -7.96
CA GLN A 129 2.15 29.22 -8.96
C GLN A 129 2.27 28.43 -10.26
N TYR A 130 2.40 27.10 -10.17
CA TYR A 130 2.42 26.24 -11.35
C TYR A 130 1.15 26.40 -12.20
N TRP A 131 -0.04 26.33 -11.59
CA TRP A 131 -1.31 26.52 -12.29
C TRP A 131 -1.49 27.93 -12.84
N LYS A 132 -1.05 28.95 -12.08
CA LYS A 132 -1.10 30.37 -12.52
C LYS A 132 -0.15 30.65 -13.69
N SER A 133 0.99 29.98 -13.75
CA SER A 133 2.02 30.19 -14.79
C SER A 133 1.69 29.56 -16.14
N GLY A 134 0.65 28.71 -16.23
CA GLY A 134 0.31 27.99 -17.46
C GLY A 134 1.36 26.95 -17.87
N LYS A 135 2.35 26.63 -17.02
CA LYS A 135 3.31 25.55 -17.28
C LYS A 135 2.64 24.16 -17.30
N CYS A 136 1.41 24.05 -16.81
CA CYS A 136 0.60 22.84 -16.86
C CYS A 136 0.28 22.32 -18.27
N TYR A 137 0.42 23.14 -19.30
CA TYR A 137 0.17 22.70 -20.68
C TYR A 137 1.37 22.02 -21.33
N GLN A 138 2.54 22.04 -20.70
CA GLN A 138 3.73 21.42 -21.25
C GLN A 138 3.68 19.90 -21.06
N PRO A 139 3.93 19.10 -22.13
CA PRO A 139 4.07 17.67 -22.02
C PRO A 139 5.18 17.29 -21.04
N ASN A 140 4.82 16.59 -19.96
CA ASN A 140 5.79 15.92 -19.12
C ASN A 140 6.00 14.50 -19.68
N CYS A 141 7.12 14.29 -20.38
CA CYS A 141 7.45 13.00 -20.98
C CYS A 141 7.74 11.90 -19.95
N TRP A 142 7.92 12.25 -18.67
CA TRP A 142 8.14 11.33 -17.56
C TRP A 142 6.84 10.87 -16.90
N LEU A 143 5.72 11.55 -17.15
CA LEU A 143 4.44 11.31 -16.47
C LEU A 143 3.96 9.86 -16.59
N GLU A 144 4.09 9.25 -17.77
CA GLU A 144 3.66 7.86 -17.98
C GLU A 144 4.49 6.87 -17.15
N ARG A 145 5.82 7.01 -17.17
CA ARG A 145 6.73 6.16 -16.38
C ARG A 145 6.54 6.36 -14.89
N TRP A 146 6.32 7.61 -14.49
CA TRP A 146 6.02 7.96 -13.10
C TRP A 146 4.70 7.30 -12.68
N LEU A 147 3.61 7.49 -13.44
CA LEU A 147 2.30 6.90 -13.15
C LEU A 147 2.38 5.38 -13.02
N ARG A 148 3.09 4.72 -13.93
CA ARG A 148 3.34 3.27 -13.87
C ARG A 148 3.95 2.87 -12.53
N ARG A 149 5.05 3.53 -12.13
CA ARG A 149 5.74 3.27 -10.86
C ARG A 149 4.83 3.48 -9.65
N GLU A 150 4.09 4.60 -9.61
CA GLU A 150 3.21 4.90 -8.48
C GLU A 150 2.06 3.89 -8.38
N ILE A 151 1.42 3.56 -9.49
CA ILE A 151 0.30 2.61 -9.52
C ILE A 151 0.80 1.21 -9.17
N GLN A 152 1.93 0.79 -9.70
CA GLN A 152 2.60 -0.46 -9.30
C GLN A 152 2.91 -0.49 -7.81
N ALA A 153 3.41 0.61 -7.23
CA ALA A 153 3.68 0.68 -5.80
C ALA A 153 2.40 0.62 -4.94
N LEU A 154 1.31 1.24 -5.39
CA LEU A 154 0.07 1.33 -4.63
C LEU A 154 -0.81 0.09 -4.74
N VAL A 155 -0.93 -0.46 -5.95
CA VAL A 155 -1.75 -1.65 -6.27
C VAL A 155 -0.98 -2.93 -5.98
N GLN A 156 0.36 -2.90 -6.06
CA GLN A 156 1.26 -4.04 -5.87
C GLN A 156 1.08 -5.13 -6.92
N GLU A 157 0.76 -4.71 -8.15
CA GLU A 157 0.59 -5.57 -9.34
C GLU A 157 1.56 -5.14 -10.44
N GLU A 158 2.03 -6.08 -11.26
CA GLU A 158 2.96 -5.78 -12.37
C GLU A 158 2.21 -5.13 -13.54
N ASP A 159 1.14 -5.78 -13.99
CA ASP A 159 0.32 -5.32 -15.11
C ASP A 159 -0.66 -4.23 -14.64
N VAL A 160 -0.21 -2.99 -14.81
CA VAL A 160 -1.00 -1.80 -14.54
C VAL A 160 -1.33 -1.03 -15.83
N ASP A 161 -1.08 -1.62 -17.00
CA ASP A 161 -1.09 -0.87 -18.28
C ASP A 161 -2.43 -0.20 -18.53
N ILE A 162 -3.52 -0.93 -18.33
CA ILE A 162 -4.87 -0.41 -18.54
C ILE A 162 -5.16 0.77 -17.60
N ILE A 163 -4.78 0.63 -16.33
CA ILE A 163 -4.98 1.67 -15.30
C ILE A 163 -4.14 2.91 -15.63
N VAL A 164 -2.86 2.71 -15.98
CA VAL A 164 -1.94 3.78 -16.38
C VAL A 164 -2.51 4.51 -17.59
N HIS A 165 -2.90 3.80 -18.66
CA HIS A 165 -3.42 4.43 -19.88
C HIS A 165 -4.73 5.17 -19.62
N HIS A 166 -5.61 4.63 -18.78
CA HIS A 166 -6.86 5.29 -18.39
C HIS A 166 -6.59 6.63 -17.67
N ILE A 167 -5.81 6.59 -16.58
CA ILE A 167 -5.50 7.78 -15.77
C ILE A 167 -4.69 8.77 -16.59
N LEU A 168 -3.68 8.30 -17.33
CA LEU A 168 -2.88 9.13 -18.22
C LEU A 168 -3.79 9.83 -19.23
N GLY A 169 -4.71 9.11 -19.87
CA GLY A 169 -5.68 9.66 -20.81
C GLY A 169 -6.56 10.76 -20.21
N VAL A 170 -7.02 10.58 -18.97
CA VAL A 170 -7.78 11.61 -18.23
C VAL A 170 -6.91 12.84 -17.95
N VAL A 171 -5.68 12.65 -17.48
CA VAL A 171 -4.73 13.76 -17.27
C VAL A 171 -4.45 14.47 -18.60
N LYS A 172 -4.22 13.70 -19.68
CA LYS A 172 -3.98 14.22 -21.03
C LYS A 172 -5.14 15.09 -21.50
N ALA A 173 -6.36 14.60 -21.36
CA ALA A 173 -7.56 15.32 -21.78
C ALA A 173 -7.76 16.60 -20.96
N ALA A 174 -7.57 16.50 -19.64
CA ALA A 174 -7.72 17.61 -18.72
C ALA A 174 -6.70 18.75 -18.97
N LEU A 175 -5.48 18.39 -19.40
CA LEU A 175 -4.42 19.36 -19.73
C LEU A 175 -4.51 19.87 -21.18
N TRP A 176 -4.80 19.03 -22.17
CA TRP A 176 -4.64 19.36 -23.60
C TRP A 176 -5.93 19.62 -24.40
N THR A 177 -7.06 18.99 -24.06
CA THR A 177 -8.33 19.13 -24.84
C THR A 177 -8.88 20.57 -24.81
N ARG A 178 -8.38 21.43 -23.92
CA ARG A 178 -8.82 22.83 -23.80
C ARG A 178 -7.82 23.87 -24.33
N ARG A 179 -6.83 23.47 -25.14
CA ARG A 179 -5.96 24.41 -25.88
C ARG A 179 -6.70 25.07 -27.05
N GLU A 180 -7.75 24.43 -27.57
CA GLU A 180 -8.54 24.93 -28.70
C GLU A 180 -9.81 25.71 -28.28
N GLN A 181 -10.39 25.43 -27.11
CA GLN A 181 -11.49 26.22 -26.54
C GLN A 181 -10.95 27.55 -25.95
N LYS A 182 -10.81 28.56 -26.80
CA LYS A 182 -10.60 29.96 -26.39
C LYS A 182 -11.57 30.38 -25.27
N SER A 183 -10.99 30.95 -24.21
CA SER A 183 -11.51 32.11 -23.47
C SER A 183 -12.97 32.07 -22.97
N LEU A 184 -13.26 31.29 -21.93
CA LEU A 184 -14.33 31.66 -20.99
C LEU A 184 -13.90 31.40 -19.54
N THR A 185 -13.40 32.48 -18.91
CA THR A 185 -13.75 32.90 -17.54
C THR A 185 -13.83 31.82 -16.45
N ASN A 186 -12.84 30.94 -16.31
CA ASN A 186 -12.70 30.14 -15.10
C ASN A 186 -11.43 30.58 -14.37
N ALA A 187 -11.56 30.94 -13.10
CA ALA A 187 -10.43 31.19 -12.21
C ALA A 187 -9.50 29.97 -12.22
N PRO A 188 -8.16 30.16 -12.14
CA PRO A 188 -7.19 29.06 -12.17
C PRO A 188 -7.45 28.02 -11.08
N GLU A 189 -7.99 28.46 -9.93
CA GLU A 189 -8.38 27.60 -8.81
C GLU A 189 -9.54 26.67 -9.17
N LYS A 190 -10.59 27.19 -9.83
CA LYS A 190 -11.72 26.36 -10.28
C LYS A 190 -11.26 25.32 -11.30
N LYS A 191 -10.32 25.68 -12.18
CA LYS A 191 -9.73 24.75 -13.14
C LYS A 191 -8.90 23.66 -12.45
N GLN A 192 -8.12 24.02 -11.44
CA GLN A 192 -7.35 23.05 -10.66
C GLN A 192 -8.29 22.04 -9.99
N GLU A 193 -9.39 22.49 -9.38
CA GLU A 193 -10.36 21.60 -8.74
C GLU A 193 -11.07 20.68 -9.75
N GLU A 194 -11.47 21.19 -10.93
CA GLU A 194 -12.04 20.36 -12.00
C GLU A 194 -11.10 19.22 -12.42
N ILE A 195 -9.79 19.52 -12.56
CA ILE A 195 -8.77 18.52 -12.92
C ILE A 195 -8.58 17.51 -11.79
N LYS A 196 -8.47 17.99 -10.55
CA LYS A 196 -8.33 17.16 -9.35
C LYS A 196 -9.50 16.17 -9.22
N MET A 197 -10.73 16.65 -9.42
CA MET A 197 -11.93 15.82 -9.39
C MET A 197 -11.91 14.76 -10.49
N SER A 198 -11.58 15.13 -11.73
CA SER A 198 -11.53 14.19 -12.85
C SER A 198 -10.51 13.07 -12.63
N ILE A 199 -9.31 13.40 -12.13
CA ILE A 199 -8.28 12.40 -11.82
C ILE A 199 -8.72 11.53 -10.63
N SER A 200 -9.35 12.13 -9.61
CA SER A 200 -9.86 11.40 -8.45
C SER A 200 -10.91 10.37 -8.86
N GLU A 201 -11.89 10.75 -9.69
CA GLU A 201 -12.93 9.84 -10.19
C GLU A 201 -12.34 8.67 -11.00
N ALA A 202 -11.34 8.94 -11.83
CA ALA A 202 -10.66 7.92 -12.64
C ALA A 202 -9.82 6.94 -11.80
N ALA A 203 -9.16 7.42 -10.74
CA ALA A 203 -8.25 6.62 -9.93
C ALA A 203 -8.93 5.89 -8.75
N ARG A 204 -10.06 6.41 -8.26
CA ARG A 204 -10.77 5.90 -7.07
C ARG A 204 -11.13 4.41 -7.12
N PRO A 205 -11.60 3.85 -8.25
CA PRO A 205 -11.88 2.41 -8.35
C PRO A 205 -10.66 1.51 -8.10
N PHE A 206 -9.46 2.02 -8.34
CA PHE A 206 -8.21 1.24 -8.27
C PHE A 206 -7.42 1.50 -6.98
N LEU A 207 -7.42 2.74 -6.49
CA LEU A 207 -6.58 3.17 -5.38
C LEU A 207 -7.33 3.34 -4.05
N ALA A 208 -8.67 3.30 -4.08
CA ALA A 208 -9.54 3.40 -2.91
C ALA A 208 -9.15 4.58 -1.99
N ALA A 209 -8.88 4.31 -0.71
CA ALA A 209 -8.52 5.33 0.29
C ALA A 209 -7.21 6.08 -0.03
N ARG A 210 -6.36 5.59 -0.93
CA ARG A 210 -5.07 6.22 -1.30
C ARG A 210 -5.22 7.26 -2.41
N THR A 211 -6.41 7.39 -2.99
CA THR A 211 -6.69 8.25 -4.15
C THR A 211 -6.35 9.71 -3.90
N ASP A 212 -6.75 10.26 -2.74
CA ASP A 212 -6.56 11.70 -2.49
C ASP A 212 -5.07 12.05 -2.34
N ARG A 213 -4.28 11.17 -1.70
CA ARG A 213 -2.82 11.28 -1.65
C ARG A 213 -2.22 11.15 -3.05
N PHE A 214 -2.65 10.18 -3.85
CA PHE A 214 -2.18 10.00 -5.23
C PHE A 214 -2.42 11.22 -6.12
N VAL A 215 -3.61 11.83 -6.02
CA VAL A 215 -3.95 13.04 -6.76
C VAL A 215 -3.10 14.24 -6.34
N TYR A 216 -2.77 14.34 -5.04
CA TYR A 216 -1.83 15.35 -4.55
C TYR A 216 -0.42 15.13 -5.09
N GLU A 217 0.06 13.89 -5.08
CA GLU A 217 1.39 13.52 -5.59
C GLU A 217 1.55 13.80 -7.09
N ILE A 218 0.52 13.54 -7.91
CA ILE A 218 0.50 13.94 -9.33
C ILE A 218 0.70 15.44 -9.48
N GLN A 219 0.01 16.25 -8.66
CA GLN A 219 0.10 17.71 -8.75
C GLN A 219 1.49 18.21 -8.41
N ILE A 220 2.13 17.66 -7.37
CA ILE A 220 3.52 18.01 -7.02
C ILE A 220 4.46 17.59 -8.14
N PHE A 221 4.36 16.36 -8.64
CA PHE A 221 5.26 15.88 -9.69
C PHE A 221 5.16 16.74 -10.96
N LEU A 222 3.94 17.06 -11.39
CA LEU A 222 3.70 17.97 -12.51
C LEU A 222 4.25 19.38 -12.25
N ALA A 223 4.06 19.91 -11.04
CA ALA A 223 4.56 21.22 -10.64
C ALA A 223 6.09 21.30 -10.56
N SER A 224 6.75 20.19 -10.22
CA SER A 224 8.20 20.10 -10.13
C SER A 224 8.89 20.25 -11.49
N GLY A 225 8.27 19.73 -12.56
CA GLY A 225 8.88 19.65 -13.89
C GLY A 225 10.14 18.78 -13.94
N MET A 226 10.37 17.94 -12.93
CA MET A 226 11.56 17.11 -12.79
C MET A 226 11.39 15.75 -13.46
N ASN A 227 12.50 15.08 -13.74
CA ASN A 227 12.48 13.64 -13.98
C ASN A 227 12.27 12.89 -12.64
N ILE A 228 12.11 11.57 -12.74
CA ILE A 228 11.76 10.73 -11.60
C ILE A 228 12.89 10.73 -10.56
N GLU A 229 14.14 10.65 -11.01
CA GLU A 229 15.31 10.55 -10.15
C GLU A 229 15.54 11.82 -9.33
N ALA A 230 15.40 12.98 -9.97
CA ALA A 230 15.58 14.26 -9.31
C ALA A 230 14.41 14.59 -8.38
N TYR A 231 13.20 14.14 -8.73
CA TYR A 231 12.03 14.22 -7.85
C TYR A 231 12.23 13.37 -6.57
N ASP A 232 12.70 12.13 -6.71
CA ASP A 232 12.97 11.25 -5.57
C ASP A 232 14.10 11.81 -4.68
N ALA A 233 15.14 12.41 -5.28
CA ALA A 233 16.23 13.02 -4.53
C ALA A 233 15.75 14.11 -3.56
N VAL A 234 14.72 14.88 -3.94
CA VAL A 234 14.11 15.90 -3.06
C VAL A 234 13.41 15.26 -1.87
N TYR A 235 12.69 14.14 -2.06
CA TYR A 235 12.08 13.40 -0.96
C TYR A 235 13.15 12.84 -0.01
N ILE A 236 14.20 12.20 -0.54
CA ILE A 236 15.32 11.66 0.24
C ILE A 236 15.94 12.75 1.11
N GLN A 237 16.29 13.89 0.49
CA GLN A 237 16.92 15.02 1.19
C GLN A 237 16.03 15.57 2.31
N ARG A 238 14.73 15.69 2.07
CA ARG A 238 13.78 16.28 3.04
C ARG A 238 13.43 15.35 4.19
N LEU A 239 13.30 14.06 3.91
CA LEU A 239 12.99 13.05 4.92
C LEU A 239 14.23 12.62 5.71
N GLY A 240 15.41 13.10 5.32
CA GLY A 240 16.68 12.74 5.95
C GLY A 240 16.99 11.25 5.81
N TRP A 241 16.41 10.58 4.80
CA TRP A 241 16.72 9.19 4.52
C TRP A 241 18.08 9.16 3.83
N SER A 242 18.95 8.23 4.22
CA SER A 242 20.24 8.05 3.55
C SER A 242 19.99 7.78 2.06
N SER A 243 20.58 8.61 1.20
CA SER A 243 20.53 8.40 -0.25
C SER A 243 21.04 6.99 -0.58
N PRO A 244 20.45 6.26 -1.55
CA PRO A 244 20.96 4.97 -1.96
C PRO A 244 22.28 5.14 -2.71
N GLY A 245 23.38 5.28 -1.96
CA GLY A 245 24.74 5.23 -2.47
C GLY A 245 25.13 3.82 -2.88
N ILE A 246 25.95 3.72 -3.92
CA ILE A 246 26.30 2.46 -4.60
C ILE A 246 27.24 1.56 -3.80
N ASN A 247 27.84 1.99 -2.69
CA ASN A 247 28.73 1.16 -1.86
C ASN A 247 28.77 1.66 -0.41
N THR A 248 27.72 1.39 0.38
CA THR A 248 27.80 1.59 1.84
C THR A 248 27.05 0.46 2.51
N GLU A 249 27.78 -0.44 3.15
CA GLU A 249 27.23 -1.35 4.15
C GLU A 249 26.66 -0.49 5.27
N VAL A 250 25.34 -0.29 5.26
CA VAL A 250 24.64 0.44 6.32
C VAL A 250 24.26 -0.58 7.39
N SER A 251 24.93 -0.50 8.53
CA SER A 251 24.60 -1.29 9.71
C SER A 251 23.12 -1.17 10.07
N GLN A 252 22.44 -2.30 10.23
CA GLN A 252 21.01 -2.47 10.52
C GLN A 252 20.49 -1.71 11.76
N SER A 253 21.35 -1.06 12.56
CA SER A 253 20.95 -0.40 13.80
C SER A 253 20.38 1.02 13.64
N GLU A 254 20.56 1.68 12.50
CA GLU A 254 20.13 3.09 12.33
C GLU A 254 18.71 3.27 11.76
N LEU A 255 18.02 2.19 11.36
CA LEU A 255 16.68 2.26 10.75
C LEU A 255 15.51 2.29 11.75
N ILE A 256 15.76 2.13 13.05
CA ILE A 256 14.69 1.97 14.04
C ILE A 256 14.28 3.30 14.69
N ASP A 257 15.09 4.36 14.58
CA ASP A 257 14.85 5.58 15.34
C ASP A 257 14.26 6.71 14.49
N ARG A 258 12.99 6.57 14.07
CA ARG A 258 12.04 7.67 13.77
C ARG A 258 10.65 7.15 13.38
N THR A 259 9.83 6.91 14.39
CA THR A 259 8.37 7.15 14.47
C THR A 259 7.54 7.16 13.16
N THR A 260 7.62 6.12 12.33
CA THR A 260 6.60 5.86 11.30
C THR A 260 6.34 4.36 11.22
N VAL A 261 5.28 3.90 11.87
CA VAL A 261 4.82 2.52 11.75
C VAL A 261 4.20 2.36 10.36
N ILE A 262 4.97 1.84 9.42
CA ILE A 262 4.49 1.47 8.07
C ILE A 262 3.87 0.08 8.20
N PRO A 263 2.54 -0.09 8.05
CA PRO A 263 1.88 -1.35 8.40
C PRO A 263 2.20 -2.56 7.50
N TYR A 264 3.08 -2.42 6.50
CA TYR A 264 3.32 -3.47 5.49
C TYR A 264 4.78 -3.64 5.02
N LEU A 265 5.78 -3.07 5.70
CA LEU A 265 7.20 -3.20 5.29
C LEU A 265 8.07 -4.10 6.19
N TYR A 266 7.49 -4.98 7.00
CA TYR A 266 8.26 -6.01 7.72
C TYR A 266 8.44 -7.31 6.92
N ILE A 267 8.76 -7.18 5.63
CA ILE A 267 9.16 -8.31 4.79
C ILE A 267 10.38 -7.82 4.02
N PHE A 268 11.43 -8.64 3.99
CA PHE A 268 12.78 -8.41 3.45
C PHE A 268 13.79 -7.80 4.44
N ASP A 269 14.12 -8.56 5.48
CA ASP A 269 15.53 -8.76 5.87
C ASP A 269 15.75 -10.27 5.92
N GLY A 270 16.30 -10.79 4.83
CA GLY A 270 16.69 -12.18 4.67
C GLY A 270 17.72 -12.17 3.57
N ASP A 271 18.95 -11.83 3.94
CA ASP A 271 20.10 -11.98 3.05
C ASP A 271 20.18 -13.43 2.58
N PRO A 272 20.35 -13.69 1.27
CA PRO A 272 20.80 -14.99 0.81
C PRO A 272 22.28 -15.13 1.14
N ASP A 273 22.59 -16.11 1.97
CA ASP A 273 23.90 -16.70 2.27
C ASP A 273 25.07 -16.22 1.36
N GLU A 274 26.03 -15.51 1.94
CA GLU A 274 27.41 -15.57 1.47
C GLU A 274 28.06 -16.83 2.06
N ASN A 275 28.33 -17.78 1.16
CA ASN A 275 29.16 -18.94 1.43
C ASN A 275 30.64 -18.51 1.52
N GLU A 276 31.28 -18.76 2.68
CA GLU A 276 32.47 -19.63 2.80
C GLU A 276 32.69 -20.07 4.25
#